data_AF-A0A7S0IJS4-F1
#
_entry.id   AF-A0A7S0IJS4-F1
#
_cell.length_a   1.000
_cell.length_b   1.000
_cell.length_c   1.000
_cell.angle_alpha   90.00
_cell.angle_beta   90.00
_cell.angle_gamma   90.00
#
_symmetry.space_group_name_H-M   'P 1'
#
loop_
_entity.id
_entity.type
_entity.pdbx_description
1 polymer ?
#
loop_
_entity_poly.entity_id
_entity_poly.type
_entity_poly.pdbx_seq_one_letter_code
_entity_poly.pdbx_strand_id
1 'polypeptide(L)'
;FALEPRPSHTVPMYIIDVLVLLLISVGVSLIAVGLRSRCVALSLAALNLAVVMYEHPMWRMVWLGSDGTWQYTNLKEAQHYLYVELPPGVTWDDLLPWHIVDLHRYFFFQGLSTSGALLLLTLHGPGELAVEDDELLIGEIERAKD
;
A
#
# COMPACT_ATOMS: atom_id res chain seq x y z
N PHE A 1 31.95 -3.38 -31.89
CA PHE A 1 31.88 -3.23 -30.43
C PHE A 1 30.65 -3.97 -29.94
N ALA A 2 30.82 -5.23 -29.56
CA ALA A 2 29.76 -6.00 -28.92
C ALA A 2 29.63 -5.48 -27.48
N LEU A 3 28.46 -4.94 -27.13
CA LEU A 3 28.15 -4.58 -25.76
C LEU A 3 27.91 -5.88 -24.99
N GLU A 4 28.78 -6.18 -24.03
CA GLU A 4 28.55 -7.26 -23.07
C GLU A 4 27.19 -7.04 -22.38
N PRO A 5 26.37 -8.09 -22.22
CA PRO A 5 25.14 -7.98 -21.46
C PRO A 5 25.51 -7.66 -20.00
N ARG A 6 25.12 -6.47 -19.53
CA ARG A 6 25.15 -6.13 -18.10
C ARG A 6 24.43 -7.26 -17.35
N PRO A 7 25.00 -7.82 -16.27
CA PRO A 7 24.27 -8.75 -15.43
C PRO A 7 23.06 -8.02 -14.89
N SER A 8 21.88 -8.36 -15.40
CA SER A 8 20.62 -7.95 -14.81
C SER A 8 20.52 -8.70 -13.49
N HIS A 9 20.94 -8.04 -12.40
CA HIS A 9 20.44 -8.38 -11.07
C HIS A 9 18.96 -7.99 -11.01
N THR A 10 18.16 -8.61 -11.88
CA THR A 10 16.70 -8.63 -11.77
C THR A 10 16.41 -9.58 -10.63
N VAL A 11 16.43 -9.04 -9.40
CA VAL A 11 15.69 -9.65 -8.31
C VAL A 11 14.28 -9.81 -8.86
N PRO A 12 13.78 -11.04 -9.00
CA PRO A 12 12.49 -11.24 -9.63
C PRO A 12 11.43 -10.53 -8.78
N MET A 13 10.55 -9.78 -9.45
CA MET A 13 9.57 -8.87 -8.83
C MET A 13 8.83 -9.51 -7.65
N TYR A 14 8.49 -10.80 -7.78
CA TYR A 14 7.82 -11.59 -6.73
C TYR A 14 8.59 -11.64 -5.39
N ILE A 15 9.93 -11.60 -5.39
CA ILE A 15 10.72 -11.60 -4.15
C ILE A 15 10.56 -10.27 -3.42
N ILE A 16 10.51 -9.17 -4.18
CA ILE A 16 10.27 -7.84 -3.63
C ILE A 16 8.86 -7.78 -3.03
N ASP A 17 7.87 -8.28 -3.77
CA ASP A 17 6.48 -8.34 -3.30
C ASP A 17 6.34 -9.16 -2.01
N VAL A 18 6.97 -10.34 -1.94
CA VAL A 18 6.98 -11.20 -0.75
C VAL A 18 7.67 -10.53 0.44
N LEU A 19 8.78 -9.83 0.20
CA LEU A 19 9.49 -9.08 1.25
C LEU A 19 8.64 -7.92 1.78
N VAL A 20 8.01 -7.17 0.89
CA VAL A 20 7.09 -6.07 1.26
C VAL A 20 5.92 -6.62 2.06
N LEU A 21 5.32 -7.74 1.62
CA LEU A 21 4.20 -8.37 2.31
C LEU A 21 4.59 -8.87 3.71
N LEU A 22 5.77 -9.48 3.85
CA LEU A 22 6.33 -9.88 5.14
C LEU A 22 6.52 -8.68 6.06
N LEU A 23 7.10 -7.60 5.55
CA LEU A 23 7.39 -6.39 6.33
C LEU A 23 6.10 -5.69 6.78
N ILE A 24 5.09 -5.64 5.90
CA ILE A 24 3.74 -5.15 6.23
C ILE A 24 3.08 -6.07 7.27
N SER A 25 3.15 -7.39 7.11
CA SER A 25 2.54 -8.34 8.06
C SER A 25 3.13 -8.25 9.47
N VAL A 26 4.45 -8.07 9.57
CA VAL A 26 5.16 -7.81 10.84
C VAL A 26 4.73 -6.46 11.41
N GLY A 27 4.60 -5.43 10.58
CA GLY A 27 4.11 -4.11 10.99
C GLY A 27 2.68 -4.16 11.55
N VAL A 28 1.77 -4.83 10.86
CA VAL A 28 0.38 -5.02 11.31
C VAL A 28 0.33 -5.83 12.61
N SER A 29 1.15 -6.88 12.73
CA SER A 29 1.24 -7.69 13.96
C SER A 29 1.78 -6.86 15.14
N LEU A 30 2.78 -6.00 14.93
CA LEU A 30 3.28 -5.10 15.96
C LEU A 30 2.25 -4.06 16.41
N ILE A 31 1.40 -3.58 15.49
CA ILE A 31 0.28 -2.69 15.81
C ILE A 31 -0.77 -3.45 16.64
N ALA A 32 -1.10 -4.69 16.27
CA ALA A 32 -2.08 -5.52 16.97
C ALA A 32 -1.64 -5.91 18.39
N VAL A 33 -0.34 -6.06 18.64
CA VAL A 33 0.22 -6.39 19.97
C VAL A 33 0.17 -5.20 20.95
N GLY A 34 -0.31 -4.02 20.52
CA GLY A 34 -0.60 -2.90 21.43
C GLY A 34 0.64 -2.26 22.07
N LEU A 35 1.85 -2.59 21.59
CA LEU A 35 3.04 -1.83 21.93
C LEU A 35 2.81 -0.40 21.47
N ARG A 36 2.90 0.55 22.42
CA ARG A 36 2.70 2.01 22.39
C ARG A 36 3.44 2.74 21.25
N SER A 37 3.28 2.29 20.01
CA SER A 37 4.23 2.46 18.94
C SER A 37 3.60 3.25 17.82
N ARG A 38 3.29 4.50 18.16
CA ARG A 38 2.98 5.54 17.18
C ARG A 38 4.09 5.62 16.12
N CYS A 39 5.34 5.33 16.50
CA CYS A 39 6.48 5.25 15.60
C CYS A 39 6.37 4.10 14.59
N VAL A 40 5.96 2.88 14.99
CA VAL A 40 5.80 1.76 14.04
C VAL A 40 4.67 2.05 13.06
N ALA A 41 3.53 2.54 13.53
CA ALA A 41 2.43 2.92 12.64
C ALA A 41 2.82 4.09 11.70
N LEU A 42 3.65 5.04 12.16
CA LEU A 42 4.17 6.14 11.33
C LEU A 42 5.15 5.63 10.28
N SER A 43 6.06 4.73 10.66
CA SER A 43 6.98 4.08 9.73
C SER A 43 6.23 3.25 8.70
N LEU A 44 5.17 2.55 9.10
CA LEU A 44 4.34 1.76 8.19
C LEU A 44 3.56 2.67 7.24
N ALA A 45 3.00 3.78 7.73
CA ALA A 45 2.32 4.76 6.89
C ALA A 45 3.28 5.40 5.88
N ALA A 46 4.48 5.78 6.31
CA ALA A 46 5.51 6.36 5.44
C ALA A 46 6.01 5.35 4.40
N LEU A 47 6.22 4.09 4.79
CA LEU A 47 6.63 3.02 3.89
C LEU A 47 5.54 2.70 2.87
N ASN A 48 4.28 2.55 3.32
CA ASN A 48 3.15 2.32 2.43
C ASN A 48 2.98 3.48 1.45
N LEU A 49 3.10 4.73 1.93
CA LEU A 49 3.06 5.91 1.07
C LEU A 49 4.18 5.87 0.02
N ALA A 50 5.41 5.55 0.41
CA ALA A 50 6.54 5.46 -0.51
C ALA A 50 6.33 4.36 -1.58
N VAL A 51 5.81 3.20 -1.18
CA VAL A 51 5.47 2.10 -2.10
C VAL A 51 4.39 2.54 -3.10
N VAL A 52 3.31 3.17 -2.62
CA VAL A 52 2.22 3.64 -3.48
C VAL A 52 2.69 4.70 -4.49
N MET A 53 3.57 5.62 -4.06
CA MET A 53 4.19 6.61 -4.97
C MET A 53 5.10 5.96 -6.01
N TYR A 54 5.73 4.84 -5.68
CA TYR A 54 6.64 4.11 -6.56
C TYR A 54 5.88 3.23 -7.57
N GLU A 55 4.88 2.47 -7.13
CA GLU A 55 4.13 1.52 -7.98
C GLU A 55 3.14 2.21 -8.90
N HIS A 56 2.52 3.32 -8.47
CA HIS A 56 1.52 4.04 -9.26
C HIS A 56 1.94 5.49 -9.55
N PRO A 57 2.94 5.71 -10.43
CA PRO A 57 3.37 7.06 -10.82
C PRO A 57 2.35 7.68 -11.79
N MET A 58 1.16 8.04 -11.28
CA MET A 58 0.07 8.61 -12.09
C MET A 58 0.50 9.89 -12.81
N TRP A 59 1.45 10.64 -12.25
CA TRP A 59 2.00 11.87 -12.85
C TRP A 59 2.91 11.64 -14.05
N ARG A 60 3.38 10.40 -14.27
CA ARG A 60 4.25 10.05 -15.40
C ARG A 60 3.48 9.45 -16.58
N MET A 61 2.24 9.00 -16.34
CA MET A 61 1.47 8.24 -17.32
C MET A 61 0.76 9.12 -18.35
N VAL A 62 0.42 10.36 -18.00
CA VAL A 62 -0.31 11.29 -18.87
C VAL A 62 0.41 12.63 -18.91
N TRP A 63 0.69 13.11 -20.13
CA TRP A 63 1.13 14.49 -20.35
C TRP A 63 0.44 15.08 -21.58
N LEU A 64 0.40 16.41 -21.62
CA LEU A 64 -0.10 17.13 -22.78
C LEU A 64 1.03 17.28 -23.79
N GLY A 65 0.85 16.72 -24.98
CA GLY A 65 1.79 16.86 -26.09
C GLY A 65 1.82 18.30 -26.62
N SER A 66 2.90 18.65 -27.33
CA SER A 66 3.05 19.97 -27.97
C SER A 66 2.01 20.24 -29.06
N ASP A 67 1.35 19.19 -29.54
CA ASP A 67 0.24 19.18 -30.49
C ASP A 67 -1.13 19.38 -29.82
N GLY A 68 -1.19 19.52 -28.49
CA GLY A 68 -2.43 19.69 -27.73
C GLY A 68 -3.23 18.41 -27.54
N THR A 69 -2.68 17.25 -27.90
CA THR A 69 -3.30 15.94 -27.64
C THR A 69 -2.78 15.34 -26.34
N TRP A 70 -3.64 14.59 -25.65
CA TRP A 70 -3.23 13.84 -24.46
C TRP A 70 -2.43 12.61 -24.89
N GLN A 71 -1.20 12.52 -24.40
CA GLN A 71 -0.27 11.44 -24.72
C GLN A 71 -0.11 10.52 -23.50
N TYR A 72 0.05 9.23 -23.78
CA TYR A 72 0.12 8.16 -22.78
C TYR A 72 1.43 7.37 -22.95
N THR A 73 2.22 7.18 -21.88
CA THR A 73 3.56 6.55 -21.92
C THR A 73 3.48 5.20 -21.25
N ASN A 74 4.17 4.22 -21.85
CA ASN A 74 4.48 2.92 -21.25
C ASN A 74 3.26 2.16 -20.71
N LEU A 75 2.13 2.19 -21.43
CA LEU A 75 0.89 1.48 -21.04
C LEU A 75 1.10 -0.04 -20.88
N LYS A 76 1.97 -0.65 -21.71
CA LYS A 76 2.29 -2.09 -21.62
C LYS A 76 3.11 -2.45 -20.37
N GLU A 77 3.98 -1.54 -19.91
CA GLU A 77 4.69 -1.73 -18.65
C GLU A 77 3.75 -1.47 -17.47
N ALA A 78 2.87 -0.47 -17.60
CA ALA A 78 1.86 -0.10 -16.60
C ALA A 78 0.92 -1.28 -16.27
N GLN A 79 0.54 -2.07 -17.27
CA GLN A 79 -0.24 -3.31 -17.10
C GLN A 79 0.37 -4.29 -16.10
N HIS A 80 1.71 -4.38 -16.03
CA HIS A 80 2.38 -5.35 -15.17
C HIS A 80 2.25 -5.05 -13.67
N TYR A 81 1.88 -3.81 -13.33
CA TYR A 81 1.69 -3.36 -11.96
C TYR A 81 0.21 -3.43 -11.51
N LEU A 82 -0.69 -3.90 -12.38
CA LEU A 82 -2.12 -3.99 -12.09
C LEU A 82 -2.52 -5.43 -11.78
N TYR A 83 -2.86 -5.68 -10.51
CA TYR A 83 -3.42 -6.96 -10.06
C TYR A 83 -4.93 -7.02 -10.32
N VAL A 84 -5.34 -6.91 -11.59
CA VAL A 84 -6.75 -6.96 -12.00
C VAL A 84 -6.97 -8.08 -13.00
N GLU A 85 -7.92 -8.96 -12.68
CA GLU A 85 -8.39 -9.97 -13.63
C GLU A 85 -9.40 -9.33 -14.58
N LEU A 86 -9.15 -9.49 -15.88
CA LEU A 86 -10.08 -9.03 -16.91
C LEU A 86 -11.27 -10.01 -17.03
N PRO A 87 -12.47 -9.51 -17.39
CA PRO A 87 -13.60 -10.37 -17.71
C PRO A 87 -13.25 -11.40 -18.79
N PRO A 88 -13.89 -12.59 -18.75
CA PRO A 88 -13.62 -13.62 -19.74
C PRO A 88 -13.92 -13.12 -21.16
N GLY A 89 -12.93 -13.25 -22.05
CA GLY A 89 -13.04 -12.82 -23.44
C GLY A 89 -12.61 -11.37 -23.72
N VAL A 90 -12.15 -10.62 -22.71
CA VAL A 90 -11.55 -9.29 -22.87
C VAL A 90 -10.05 -9.39 -22.69
N THR A 91 -9.29 -8.88 -23.66
CA THR A 91 -7.82 -8.79 -23.58
C THR A 91 -7.37 -7.37 -23.26
N TRP A 92 -6.14 -7.22 -22.79
CA TRP A 92 -5.55 -5.91 -22.49
C TRP A 92 -5.43 -5.00 -23.73
N ASP A 93 -5.39 -5.57 -24.93
CA ASP A 93 -5.35 -4.83 -26.20
C ASP A 93 -6.73 -4.23 -26.57
N ASP A 94 -7.81 -4.76 -26.01
CA ASP A 94 -9.18 -4.25 -26.20
C ASP A 94 -9.46 -3.02 -25.33
N LEU A 95 -8.57 -2.72 -24.37
CA LEU A 95 -8.73 -1.59 -23.45
C LEU A 95 -8.15 -0.30 -24.02
N LEU A 96 -8.94 0.75 -23.90
CA LEU A 96 -8.53 2.09 -24.26
C LEU A 96 -7.54 2.65 -23.23
N PRO A 97 -6.53 3.45 -23.64
CA PRO A 97 -5.48 3.96 -22.76
C PRO A 97 -5.97 4.63 -21.47
N TRP A 98 -7.08 5.37 -21.55
CA TRP A 98 -7.64 6.07 -20.38
C TRP A 98 -8.18 5.10 -19.32
N HIS A 99 -8.66 3.92 -19.68
CA HIS A 99 -9.11 2.92 -18.71
C HIS A 99 -7.95 2.44 -17.84
N ILE A 100 -6.78 2.23 -18.46
CA ILE A 100 -5.56 1.82 -17.75
C ILE A 100 -5.11 2.93 -16.78
N VAL A 101 -5.13 4.19 -17.25
CA VAL A 101 -4.79 5.34 -16.41
C VAL A 101 -5.76 5.50 -15.23
N ASP A 102 -7.05 5.36 -15.46
CA ASP A 102 -8.04 5.47 -14.38
C ASP A 102 -7.89 4.34 -13.36
N LEU A 103 -7.50 3.13 -13.79
CA LEU A 103 -7.14 2.03 -12.88
C LEU A 103 -5.94 2.41 -11.99
N HIS A 104 -4.87 2.95 -12.58
CA HIS A 104 -3.72 3.41 -11.80
C HIS A 104 -4.07 4.53 -10.83
N ARG A 105 -4.94 5.47 -11.24
CA ARG A 105 -5.43 6.54 -10.36
C ARG A 105 -6.24 5.96 -9.21
N TYR A 106 -7.13 5.00 -9.50
CA TYR A 106 -7.92 4.32 -8.49
C TYR A 106 -7.03 3.65 -7.43
N PHE A 107 -6.08 2.81 -7.85
CA PHE A 107 -5.17 2.14 -6.91
C PHE A 107 -4.25 3.10 -6.16
N PHE A 108 -3.80 4.18 -6.81
CA PHE A 108 -3.04 5.23 -6.17
C PHE A 108 -3.84 5.90 -5.04
N PHE A 109 -5.10 6.29 -5.29
CA PHE A 109 -5.95 6.89 -4.26
C PHE A 109 -6.32 5.89 -3.16
N GLN A 110 -6.51 4.63 -3.51
CA GLN A 110 -6.72 3.56 -2.53
C GLN A 110 -5.50 3.42 -1.61
N GLY A 111 -4.29 3.35 -2.16
CA GLY A 111 -3.06 3.29 -1.39
C GLY A 111 -2.80 4.53 -0.52
N LEU A 112 -3.13 5.71 -1.03
CA LEU A 112 -3.13 6.95 -0.25
C LEU A 112 -4.13 6.89 0.92
N SER A 113 -5.33 6.38 0.69
CA SER A 113 -6.36 6.20 1.71
C SER A 113 -5.88 5.25 2.81
N THR A 114 -5.26 4.12 2.45
CA THR A 114 -4.64 3.20 3.42
C THR A 114 -3.54 3.88 4.23
N SER A 115 -2.69 4.68 3.59
CA SER A 115 -1.66 5.47 4.30
C SER A 115 -2.29 6.45 5.30
N GLY A 116 -3.39 7.11 4.90
CA GLY A 116 -4.17 7.99 5.77
C GLY A 116 -4.80 7.26 6.97
N ALA A 117 -5.34 6.05 6.75
CA ALA A 117 -5.87 5.21 7.83
C ALA A 117 -4.78 4.81 8.83
N LEU A 118 -3.58 4.45 8.34
CA LEU A 118 -2.42 4.17 9.18
C LEU A 118 -1.98 5.41 9.98
N LEU A 119 -2.01 6.60 9.38
CA LEU A 119 -1.75 7.86 10.09
C LEU A 119 -2.81 8.15 11.16
N LEU A 120 -4.09 7.88 10.91
CA LEU A 120 -5.13 8.04 11.92
C LEU A 120 -4.91 7.12 13.13
N LEU A 121 -4.42 5.90 12.90
CA LEU A 121 -3.99 4.97 13.95
C LEU A 121 -2.78 5.50 14.74
N THR A 122 -1.86 6.25 14.11
CA THR A 122 -0.75 6.89 14.85
C THR A 122 -1.23 7.98 15.81
N LEU A 123 -2.26 8.73 15.41
CA LEU A 123 -2.75 9.89 16.16
C LEU A 123 -3.61 9.45 17.36
N HIS A 124 -4.53 8.51 17.13
CA HIS A 124 -5.47 8.04 18.16
C HIS A 124 -4.90 6.89 18.98
N GLY A 125 -3.83 6.23 18.51
CA GLY A 125 -3.37 4.95 19.06
C GLY A 125 -4.35 3.81 18.73
N PRO A 126 -3.98 2.55 19.01
CA PRO A 126 -5.01 1.54 19.27
C PRO A 126 -5.81 2.09 20.47
N GLY A 127 -7.08 2.41 20.27
CA GLY A 127 -7.90 2.96 21.35
C GLY A 127 -7.79 2.08 22.60
N GLU A 128 -8.04 2.63 23.79
CA GLU A 128 -8.13 1.90 25.06
C GLU A 128 -9.19 0.77 25.07
N LEU A 129 -9.79 0.44 23.92
CA LEU A 129 -10.61 -0.74 23.73
C LEU A 129 -9.75 -1.98 23.52
N ALA A 130 -9.56 -2.73 24.61
CA ALA A 130 -9.42 -4.20 24.70
C ALA A 130 -8.33 -4.67 25.70
N VAL A 131 -7.91 -3.83 26.63
CA VAL A 131 -7.46 -4.35 27.93
C VAL A 131 -8.57 -3.96 28.89
N GLU A 132 -9.51 -4.87 29.05
CA GLU A 132 -10.57 -4.79 30.05
C GLU A 132 -9.94 -4.39 31.39
N ASP A 133 -10.26 -3.17 31.84
CA ASP A 133 -10.12 -2.73 33.24
C ASP A 133 -11.06 -3.53 34.19
N ASP A 134 -11.53 -4.72 33.78
CA ASP A 134 -12.34 -5.62 34.60
C ASP A 134 -11.50 -6.34 35.67
N GLU A 135 -10.17 -6.35 35.59
CA GLU A 135 -9.34 -6.86 36.69
C GLU A 135 -9.29 -5.90 37.90
N LEU A 136 -9.53 -4.60 37.71
CA LEU A 136 -9.47 -3.62 38.81
C LEU A 136 -10.80 -3.50 39.57
N LEU A 137 -11.94 -3.72 38.90
CA LEU A 137 -13.26 -3.64 39.54
C LEU A 137 -13.59 -4.88 40.39
N ILE A 138 -13.02 -6.05 40.09
CA ILE A 138 -13.24 -7.26 40.90
C ILE A 138 -12.48 -7.17 42.24
N GLY A 139 -11.30 -6.55 42.25
CA GLY A 139 -10.49 -6.36 43.48
C GLY A 139 -11.11 -5.38 44.48
N GLU A 140 -11.81 -4.34 44.03
CA GLU A 140 -12.51 -3.41 44.94
C GLU A 140 -13.80 -4.01 45.51
N ILE A 141 -14.51 -4.85 44.76
CA ILE A 141 -15.76 -5.48 45.23
C ILE A 141 -15.48 -6.57 46.27
N GLU A 142 -14.36 -7.30 46.18
CA GLU A 142 -13.95 -8.24 47.25
C GLU A 142 -13.49 -7.51 48.52
N ARG A 143 -12.81 -6.37 48.39
CA ARG A 143 -12.30 -5.61 49.55
C ARG A 143 -13.39 -4.84 50.32
N ALA A 144 -14.53 -4.57 49.69
CA ALA A 144 -15.69 -3.95 50.33
C ALA A 144 -16.63 -4.96 51.02
N LYS A 145 -16.30 -6.25 50.97
CA LYS A 145 -17.12 -7.35 51.52
C LYS A 145 -16.54 -7.98 52.80
N ASP A 146 -15.36 -7.56 53.23
CA ASP A 146 -14.78 -7.79 54.56
C ASP A 146 -15.01 -6.57 55.48
#